data_AF-A0A6P1P0T8-F1
#
_entry.id   AF-A0A6P1P0T8-F1
#
_cell.length_a   1.000
_cell.length_b   1.000
_cell.length_c   1.000
_cell.angle_alpha   90.00
_cell.angle_beta   90.00
_cell.angle_gamma   90.00
#
_symmetry.space_group_name_H-M   'P 1'
#
loop_
_entity.id
_entity.type
_entity.pdbx_description
1 polymer ?
#
loop_
_entity_poly.entity_id
_entity_poly.type
_entity_poly.pdbx_seq_one_letter_code
_entity_poly.pdbx_strand_id
1 'polypeptide(L)'
;MHNKLALIVAYYLARFDRYGLEMLGFISFNNAFVEVAERLGVRKNYVKLRRDEFDFVFPWRQGWKRPMDKQILHVIEMFSDLDEPAVRNIVLKILENQEYQKSEELSIMLQVLQDNDSKHTGNFILRAPTGRKAEEYFIKYFHDNHMPVNGFLKDTRDLGCGYDFEISNVDQTTFIEVKGLSEDAGGVTFTNKEWNTALASGKAYYLVLVKNLNEDPEILFIQNPAFKLKAKQTFYATLQVQWNISENDLRGI
;
A
#
# COMPACT_ATOMS: atom_id res chain seq x y z
N MET A 1 -7.37 14.51 14.83
CA MET A 1 -7.35 14.38 13.36
C MET A 1 -6.07 15.00 12.77
N HIS A 2 -5.94 16.33 12.81
CA HIS A 2 -4.78 17.09 12.30
C HIS A 2 -3.41 16.61 12.80
N ASN A 3 -3.32 16.23 14.08
CA ASN A 3 -2.09 15.70 14.69
C ASN A 3 -1.55 14.41 14.04
N LYS A 4 -2.39 13.60 13.39
CA LYS A 4 -1.98 12.37 12.70
C LYS A 4 -1.61 12.62 11.24
N LEU A 5 -2.31 13.56 10.60
CA LEU A 5 -1.93 14.04 9.27
C LEU A 5 -0.50 14.57 9.30
N ALA A 6 -0.15 15.34 10.32
CA ALA A 6 1.21 15.81 10.54
C ALA A 6 2.22 14.67 10.75
N LEU A 7 1.83 13.52 11.31
CA LEU A 7 2.70 12.35 11.46
C LEU A 7 3.01 11.69 10.11
N ILE A 8 2.02 11.56 9.22
CA ILE A 8 2.21 11.01 7.86
C ILE A 8 3.13 11.92 7.05
N VAL A 9 2.90 13.24 7.09
CA VAL A 9 3.76 14.22 6.41
C VAL A 9 5.18 14.20 7.00
N ALA A 10 5.30 14.08 8.33
CA ALA A 10 6.58 13.97 9.01
C ALA A 10 7.36 12.71 8.62
N TYR A 11 6.69 11.57 8.45
CA TYR A 11 7.29 10.33 7.95
C TYR A 11 7.90 10.54 6.56
N TYR A 12 7.15 11.12 5.63
CA TYR A 12 7.65 11.39 4.27
C TYR A 12 8.90 12.29 4.30
N LEU A 13 8.86 13.38 5.07
CA LEU A 13 9.99 14.29 5.25
C LEU A 13 11.18 13.65 6.00
N ALA A 14 10.96 12.57 6.74
CA ALA A 14 12.03 11.82 7.42
C ALA A 14 12.67 10.78 6.49
N ARG A 15 11.84 10.03 5.76
CA ARG A 15 12.26 8.95 4.86
C ARG A 15 12.98 9.48 3.62
N PHE A 16 12.43 10.48 2.95
CA PHE A 16 12.99 10.99 1.70
C PHE A 16 13.86 12.24 1.92
N ASP A 17 13.93 12.74 3.16
CA ASP A 17 14.80 13.82 3.60
C ASP A 17 14.84 15.02 2.62
N ARG A 18 16.03 15.44 2.15
CA ARG A 18 16.17 16.58 1.22
C ARG A 18 15.45 16.35 -0.11
N TYR A 19 15.48 15.13 -0.63
CA TYR A 19 14.79 14.81 -1.89
C TYR A 19 13.28 15.00 -1.74
N GLY A 20 12.67 14.44 -0.70
CA GLY A 20 11.23 14.61 -0.47
C GLY A 20 10.84 16.08 -0.22
N LEU A 21 11.70 16.83 0.47
CA LEU A 21 11.51 18.26 0.69
C LEU A 21 11.45 19.04 -0.64
N GLU A 22 12.35 18.75 -1.57
CA GLU A 22 12.36 19.35 -2.92
C GLU A 22 11.13 18.93 -3.72
N MET A 23 10.74 17.66 -3.65
CA MET A 23 9.60 17.12 -4.40
C MET A 23 8.23 17.65 -3.92
N LEU A 24 8.16 18.17 -2.68
CA LEU A 24 7.00 18.91 -2.16
C LEU A 24 7.08 20.42 -2.40
N GLY A 25 8.15 20.92 -3.00
CA GLY A 25 8.34 22.35 -3.30
C GLY A 25 8.75 23.20 -2.10
N PHE A 26 9.22 22.60 -1.01
CA PHE A 26 9.69 23.35 0.15
C PHE A 26 11.16 23.76 0.00
N ILE A 27 11.53 24.92 0.55
CA ILE A 27 12.88 25.49 0.41
C ILE A 27 13.84 24.96 1.49
N SER A 28 13.31 24.70 2.68
CA SER A 28 14.09 24.18 3.82
C SER A 28 13.18 23.45 4.80
N PHE A 29 13.75 22.60 5.65
CA PHE A 29 12.94 21.89 6.66
C PHE A 29 12.20 22.85 7.58
N ASN A 30 12.83 23.98 7.91
CA ASN A 30 12.21 25.01 8.71
C ASN A 30 10.98 25.63 8.01
N ASN A 31 11.08 25.86 6.70
CA ASN A 31 9.97 26.32 5.86
C ASN A 31 8.88 25.24 5.76
N ALA A 32 9.24 23.98 5.48
CA ALA A 32 8.31 22.85 5.46
C ALA A 32 7.53 22.74 6.78
N PHE A 33 8.19 22.87 7.94
CA PHE A 33 7.51 22.80 9.24
C PHE A 33 6.52 23.94 9.46
N VAL A 34 6.80 25.14 8.93
CA VAL A 34 5.89 26.27 9.02
C VAL A 34 4.68 26.04 8.12
N GLU A 35 4.91 25.70 6.85
CA GLU A 35 3.83 25.52 5.88
C GLU A 35 2.93 24.33 6.22
N VAL A 36 3.50 23.19 6.60
CA VAL A 36 2.71 22.03 7.03
C VAL A 36 1.90 22.36 8.27
N ALA A 37 2.48 23.10 9.21
CA ALA A 37 1.77 23.53 10.42
C ALA A 37 0.59 24.45 10.12
N GLU A 38 0.76 25.39 9.20
CA GLU A 38 -0.29 26.28 8.74
C GLU A 38 -1.39 25.51 8.01
N ARG A 39 -1.04 24.68 7.02
CA ARG A 39 -1.99 23.90 6.21
C ARG A 39 -2.82 22.91 7.05
N LEU A 40 -2.22 22.35 8.11
CA LEU A 40 -2.88 21.36 8.97
C LEU A 40 -3.41 21.94 10.28
N GLY A 41 -3.23 23.23 10.54
CA GLY A 41 -3.66 23.86 11.81
C GLY A 41 -2.98 23.26 13.05
N VAL A 42 -1.71 22.86 12.95
CA VAL A 42 -0.91 22.34 14.08
C VAL A 42 0.23 23.29 14.43
N ARG A 43 0.99 23.01 15.50
CA ARG A 43 2.17 23.81 15.86
C ARG A 43 3.37 23.40 15.00
N LYS A 44 4.15 24.35 14.49
CA LYS A 44 5.43 24.10 13.80
C LYS A 44 6.33 23.08 14.53
N ASN A 45 6.54 23.29 15.83
CA ASN A 45 7.37 22.41 16.64
C ASN A 45 6.80 20.98 16.73
N TYR A 46 5.47 20.81 16.60
CA TYR A 46 4.86 19.49 16.58
C TYR A 46 5.27 18.70 15.33
N VAL A 47 5.24 19.32 14.14
CA VAL A 47 5.68 18.69 12.88
C VAL A 47 7.15 18.28 12.96
N LYS A 48 8.01 19.17 13.47
CA LYS A 48 9.43 18.87 13.69
C LYS A 48 9.61 17.66 14.62
N LEU A 49 8.94 17.66 15.77
CA LEU A 49 9.06 16.58 16.74
C LEU A 49 8.59 15.23 16.17
N ARG A 50 7.49 15.22 15.42
CA ARG A 50 7.03 14.01 14.72
C ARG A 50 8.03 13.53 13.67
N ARG A 51 8.71 14.44 12.99
CA ARG A 51 9.75 14.10 12.01
C ARG A 51 11.01 13.52 12.68
N ASP A 52 11.32 13.95 13.90
CA ASP A 52 12.48 13.46 14.67
C ASP A 52 12.22 12.09 15.31
N GLU A 53 10.95 11.71 15.53
CA GLU A 53 10.56 10.38 16.01
C GLU A 53 11.00 9.22 15.10
N PHE A 54 11.23 9.49 13.80
CA PHE A 54 11.72 8.52 12.83
C PHE A 54 13.25 8.44 12.73
N ASP A 55 14.00 9.23 13.52
CA ASP A 55 15.47 9.22 13.49
C ASP A 55 16.08 7.86 13.91
N PHE A 56 15.32 7.00 14.60
CA PHE A 56 15.74 5.63 14.93
C PHE A 56 15.77 4.72 13.69
N VAL A 57 14.92 5.01 12.71
CA VAL A 57 14.66 4.15 11.54
C VAL A 57 15.49 4.59 10.34
N PHE A 58 15.74 5.89 10.23
CA PHE A 58 16.41 6.48 9.06
C PHE A 58 17.83 6.94 9.42
N PRO A 59 18.87 6.12 9.16
CA PRO A 59 20.23 6.33 9.68
C PRO A 59 20.95 7.56 9.13
N TRP A 60 20.49 8.11 8.00
CA TRP A 60 20.97 9.40 7.46
C TRP A 60 20.58 10.60 8.34
N ARG A 61 19.82 10.37 9.42
CA ARG A 61 19.41 11.40 10.37
C ARG A 61 20.02 11.18 11.74
N GLN A 62 20.57 12.26 12.29
CA GLN A 62 21.29 12.28 13.57
C GLN A 62 20.58 13.18 14.59
N GLY A 63 19.24 13.21 14.57
CA GLY A 63 18.46 14.03 15.50
C GLY A 63 18.19 13.32 16.83
N TRP A 64 17.19 13.83 17.56
CA TRP A 64 16.94 13.39 18.93
C TRP A 64 16.15 12.09 18.96
N LYS A 65 16.83 10.98 19.28
CA LYS A 65 16.22 9.65 19.40
C LYS A 65 15.19 9.60 20.53
N ARG A 66 13.94 9.28 20.17
CA ARG A 66 12.82 9.05 21.09
C ARG A 66 12.37 7.59 21.04
N PRO A 67 11.72 7.08 22.10
CA PRO A 67 11.08 5.76 22.05
C PRO A 67 10.03 5.73 20.94
N MET A 68 10.04 4.69 20.11
CA MET A 68 8.99 4.48 19.10
C MET A 68 7.70 4.07 19.81
N ASP A 69 6.62 4.79 19.55
CA ASP A 69 5.27 4.38 19.92
C ASP A 69 4.65 3.49 18.82
N LYS A 70 3.55 2.81 19.13
CA LYS A 70 2.86 1.94 18.16
C LYS A 70 2.39 2.69 16.91
N GLN A 71 2.08 3.99 17.02
CA GLN A 71 1.60 4.78 15.87
C GLN A 71 2.72 5.00 14.85
N ILE A 72 3.94 5.21 15.31
CA ILE A 72 5.13 5.32 14.47
C ILE A 72 5.36 4.00 13.69
N LEU A 73 5.22 2.85 14.36
CA LEU A 73 5.36 1.52 13.72
C LEU A 73 4.30 1.32 12.63
N HIS A 74 3.02 1.61 12.91
CA HIS A 74 1.96 1.48 11.89
C HIS A 74 2.18 2.40 10.69
N VAL A 75 2.69 3.63 10.90
CA VAL A 75 3.04 4.52 9.78
C VAL A 75 4.19 3.93 8.97
N ILE A 76 5.21 3.37 9.61
CA ILE A 76 6.31 2.73 8.89
C ILE A 76 5.78 1.57 8.05
N GLU A 77 5.05 0.63 8.66
CA GLU A 77 4.49 -0.55 7.98
C GLU A 77 3.57 -0.17 6.81
N MET A 78 2.72 0.84 6.99
CA MET A 78 1.78 1.29 5.98
C MET A 78 2.45 1.88 4.75
N PHE A 79 3.60 2.54 4.92
CA PHE A 79 4.25 3.30 3.85
C PHE A 79 5.63 2.78 3.44
N SER A 80 6.22 1.76 4.09
CA SER A 80 7.61 1.35 3.89
C SER A 80 7.93 0.84 2.49
N ASP A 81 6.97 0.19 1.83
CA ASP A 81 7.19 -0.40 0.49
C ASP A 81 6.44 0.34 -0.61
N LEU A 82 5.86 1.50 -0.28
CA LEU A 82 5.52 2.50 -1.29
C LEU A 82 6.79 3.24 -1.73
N ASP A 83 6.89 3.52 -3.02
CA ASP A 83 7.93 4.38 -3.57
C ASP A 83 7.65 5.86 -3.29
N GLU A 84 8.62 6.73 -3.58
CA GLU A 84 8.49 8.16 -3.30
C GLU A 84 7.24 8.79 -3.96
N PRO A 85 6.97 8.59 -5.26
CA PRO A 85 5.82 9.22 -5.91
C PRO A 85 4.48 8.82 -5.28
N ALA A 86 4.34 7.55 -4.87
CA ALA A 86 3.13 7.07 -4.23
C ALA A 86 2.89 7.76 -2.87
N VAL A 87 3.92 7.81 -2.01
CA VAL A 87 3.79 8.47 -0.69
C VAL A 87 3.59 9.98 -0.86
N ARG A 88 4.28 10.61 -1.82
CA ARG A 88 4.15 12.05 -2.12
C ARG A 88 2.73 12.42 -2.51
N ASN A 89 2.07 11.65 -3.38
CA ASN A 89 0.71 11.95 -3.81
C ASN A 89 -0.27 11.97 -2.62
N ILE A 90 -0.12 11.03 -1.69
CA ILE A 90 -0.91 10.99 -0.45
C ILE A 90 -0.63 12.25 0.39
N VAL A 91 0.64 12.62 0.56
CA VAL A 91 1.05 13.82 1.31
C VAL A 91 0.52 15.11 0.67
N LEU A 92 0.58 15.25 -0.65
CA LEU A 92 0.04 16.41 -1.37
C LEU A 92 -1.48 16.51 -1.18
N LYS A 93 -2.22 15.40 -1.32
CA LYS A 93 -3.67 15.39 -1.04
C LYS A 93 -3.98 15.80 0.39
N ILE A 94 -3.20 15.33 1.37
CA ILE A 94 -3.34 15.73 2.77
C ILE A 94 -3.12 17.24 2.93
N LEU A 95 -2.11 17.81 2.26
CA LEU A 95 -1.73 19.21 2.43
C LEU A 95 -2.60 20.19 1.64
N GLU A 96 -3.15 19.79 0.51
CA GLU A 96 -3.72 20.71 -0.48
C GLU A 96 -5.22 20.51 -0.70
N ASN A 97 -5.76 19.34 -0.37
CA ASN A 97 -7.16 19.01 -0.64
C ASN A 97 -7.98 18.91 0.66
N GLN A 98 -8.74 19.96 0.97
CA GLN A 98 -9.61 20.00 2.15
C GLN A 98 -10.77 18.98 2.09
N GLU A 99 -11.23 18.59 0.90
CA GLU A 99 -12.23 17.52 0.76
C GLU A 99 -11.62 16.16 1.07
N TYR A 100 -10.39 15.92 0.62
CA TYR A 100 -9.63 14.72 0.98
C TYR A 100 -9.42 14.63 2.49
N GLN A 101 -9.14 15.77 3.15
CA GLN A 101 -9.04 15.82 4.61
C GLN A 101 -10.32 15.34 5.33
N LYS A 102 -11.49 15.44 4.68
CA LYS A 102 -12.78 15.00 5.21
C LYS A 102 -13.25 13.68 4.60
N SER A 103 -12.45 13.07 3.74
CA SER A 103 -12.84 11.86 3.04
C SER A 103 -12.95 10.68 4.01
N GLU A 104 -13.88 9.77 3.70
CA GLU A 104 -13.99 8.48 4.39
C GLU A 104 -12.68 7.68 4.25
N GLU A 105 -12.04 7.78 3.08
CA GLU A 105 -10.75 7.17 2.76
C GLU A 105 -9.68 7.51 3.81
N LEU A 106 -9.45 8.80 4.02
CA LEU A 106 -8.48 9.29 5.00
C LEU A 106 -8.93 8.96 6.43
N SER A 107 -10.23 9.00 6.70
CA SER A 107 -10.78 8.68 8.03
C SER A 107 -10.47 7.23 8.42
N ILE A 108 -10.63 6.27 7.49
CA ILE A 108 -10.28 4.87 7.72
C ILE A 108 -8.77 4.70 7.88
N MET A 109 -7.95 5.33 7.02
CA MET A 109 -6.50 5.28 7.18
C MET A 109 -6.06 5.79 8.57
N LEU A 110 -6.68 6.89 9.04
CA LEU A 110 -6.41 7.44 10.38
C LEU A 110 -6.94 6.58 11.54
N GLN A 111 -7.91 5.70 11.31
CA GLN A 111 -8.40 4.73 12.29
C GLN A 111 -7.43 3.56 12.44
N VAL A 112 -6.85 3.04 11.35
CA VAL A 112 -5.79 2.01 11.39
C VAL A 112 -4.59 2.48 12.22
N LEU A 113 -4.27 3.78 12.17
CA LEU A 113 -3.23 4.38 13.00
C LEU A 113 -3.60 4.52 14.50
N GLN A 114 -4.83 4.22 14.93
CA GLN A 114 -5.28 4.32 16.33
C GLN A 114 -5.30 3.02 17.11
N ASP A 115 -5.67 1.91 16.47
CA ASP A 115 -6.03 0.72 17.22
C ASP A 115 -4.79 0.06 17.82
N ASN A 116 -4.80 -0.02 19.15
CA ASN A 116 -3.76 -0.67 19.96
C ASN A 116 -3.96 -2.18 20.08
N ASP A 117 -5.09 -2.68 19.60
CA ASP A 117 -5.48 -4.09 19.60
C ASP A 117 -6.17 -4.43 18.28
N SER A 118 -5.64 -5.46 17.63
CA SER A 118 -6.27 -6.23 16.57
C SER A 118 -7.81 -6.32 16.71
N LYS A 119 -8.54 -5.64 15.81
CA LYS A 119 -9.89 -5.96 15.26
C LYS A 119 -10.60 -4.66 14.85
N HIS A 120 -10.39 -4.19 13.62
CA HIS A 120 -11.44 -3.38 12.97
C HIS A 120 -11.61 -3.69 11.48
N THR A 121 -12.88 -4.01 11.20
CA THR A 121 -13.57 -4.24 9.94
C THR A 121 -13.84 -2.91 9.21
N GLY A 122 -12.78 -2.20 8.82
CA GLY A 122 -12.86 -0.97 8.03
C GLY A 122 -12.39 -1.23 6.61
N ASN A 123 -13.31 -1.18 5.66
CA ASN A 123 -13.10 -1.44 4.25
C ASN A 123 -12.19 -0.38 3.60
N PHE A 124 -10.88 -0.60 3.64
CA PHE A 124 -9.92 0.19 2.88
C PHE A 124 -9.00 -0.72 2.08
N ILE A 125 -9.11 -0.63 0.75
CA ILE A 125 -8.12 -1.18 -0.17
C ILE A 125 -7.22 -0.02 -0.56
N LEU A 126 -6.34 0.40 0.36
CA LEU A 126 -5.04 0.86 -0.09
C LEU A 126 -4.36 -0.39 -0.64
N ARG A 127 -3.83 -0.38 -1.87
CA ARG A 127 -2.90 -1.45 -2.28
C ARG A 127 -1.70 -1.32 -1.38
N ALA A 128 -1.73 -2.06 -0.29
CA ALA A 128 -0.70 -2.02 0.70
C ALA A 128 0.63 -2.44 0.05
N PRO A 129 1.74 -1.91 0.54
CA PRO A 129 3.10 -2.38 0.27
C PRO A 129 3.27 -3.92 0.24
N THR A 130 2.42 -4.63 0.98
CA THR A 130 2.37 -6.09 1.07
C THR A 130 2.05 -6.80 -0.24
N GLY A 131 1.37 -6.16 -1.20
CA GLY A 131 1.03 -6.78 -2.48
C GLY A 131 2.28 -7.20 -3.27
N ARG A 132 3.16 -6.22 -3.55
CA ARG A 132 4.39 -6.47 -4.32
C ARG A 132 5.36 -7.40 -3.60
N LYS A 133 5.51 -7.24 -2.29
CA LYS A 133 6.34 -8.16 -1.48
C LYS A 133 5.81 -9.60 -1.52
N ALA A 134 4.49 -9.79 -1.44
CA ALA A 134 3.88 -11.11 -1.52
C ALA A 134 4.10 -11.75 -2.90
N GLU A 135 3.92 -10.98 -3.97
CA GLU A 135 4.20 -11.42 -5.34
C GLU A 135 5.68 -11.84 -5.51
N GLU A 136 6.61 -11.03 -5.04
CA GLU A 136 8.06 -11.33 -5.09
C GLU A 136 8.41 -12.56 -4.26
N TYR A 137 7.81 -12.71 -3.09
CA TYR A 137 7.96 -13.91 -2.26
C TYR A 137 7.43 -15.14 -3.00
N PHE A 138 6.25 -15.04 -3.61
CA PHE A 138 5.66 -16.15 -4.36
C PHE A 138 6.52 -16.56 -5.56
N ILE A 139 7.10 -15.62 -6.31
CA ILE A 139 8.02 -15.95 -7.43
C ILE A 139 9.21 -16.78 -6.93
N LYS A 140 9.83 -16.37 -5.81
CA LYS A 140 10.95 -17.10 -5.20
C LYS A 140 10.51 -18.47 -4.70
N TYR A 141 9.40 -18.52 -3.96
CA TYR A 141 8.85 -19.77 -3.45
C TYR A 141 8.51 -20.76 -4.58
N PHE A 142 7.92 -20.27 -5.67
CA PHE A 142 7.60 -21.08 -6.85
C PHE A 142 8.86 -21.64 -7.50
N HIS A 143 9.89 -20.81 -7.69
CA HIS A 143 11.17 -21.23 -8.26
C HIS A 143 11.78 -22.41 -7.46
N ASP A 144 11.70 -22.35 -6.13
CA ASP A 144 12.33 -23.33 -5.27
C ASP A 144 11.45 -24.59 -5.07
N ASN A 145 10.12 -24.43 -5.03
CA ASN A 145 9.20 -25.50 -4.60
C ASN A 145 8.28 -26.03 -5.70
N HIS A 146 8.13 -25.33 -6.82
CA HIS A 146 7.24 -25.70 -7.94
C HIS A 146 5.78 -25.93 -7.50
N MET A 147 5.30 -25.07 -6.60
CA MET A 147 3.99 -25.13 -5.95
C MET A 147 3.19 -23.84 -6.23
N PRO A 148 1.85 -23.89 -6.39
CA PRO A 148 0.94 -24.98 -6.00
C PRO A 148 0.84 -26.13 -7.00
N VAL A 149 1.28 -25.90 -8.23
CA VAL A 149 1.38 -26.92 -9.28
C VAL A 149 2.71 -26.71 -10.00
N ASN A 150 3.31 -27.79 -10.48
CA ASN A 150 4.51 -27.68 -11.31
C ASN A 150 4.15 -26.98 -12.63
N GLY A 151 5.10 -26.28 -13.25
CA GLY A 151 4.93 -25.69 -14.58
C GLY A 151 5.73 -24.44 -14.86
N PHE A 152 5.46 -23.83 -16.01
CA PHE A 152 6.05 -22.55 -16.39
C PHE A 152 5.26 -21.40 -15.78
N LEU A 153 5.90 -20.63 -14.88
CA LEU A 153 5.33 -19.42 -14.30
C LEU A 153 5.48 -18.25 -15.27
N LYS A 154 4.35 -17.69 -15.68
CA LYS A 154 4.26 -16.49 -16.52
C LYS A 154 3.69 -15.34 -15.70
N ASP A 155 4.38 -14.20 -15.75
CA ASP A 155 3.96 -12.95 -15.11
C ASP A 155 2.87 -12.26 -15.94
N THR A 156 1.73 -11.98 -15.31
CA THR A 156 0.56 -11.35 -15.93
C THR A 156 0.03 -10.15 -15.16
N ARG A 157 0.78 -9.65 -14.16
CA ARG A 157 0.36 -8.58 -13.23
C ARG A 157 -0.11 -7.32 -13.94
N ASP A 158 0.56 -6.94 -15.03
CA ASP A 158 0.28 -5.72 -15.79
C ASP A 158 -0.76 -5.92 -16.92
N LEU A 159 -1.26 -7.14 -17.13
CA LEU A 159 -2.24 -7.44 -18.19
C LEU A 159 -3.68 -7.16 -17.73
N GLY A 160 -3.86 -6.95 -16.42
CA GLY A 160 -5.15 -6.71 -15.80
C GLY A 160 -6.14 -7.84 -16.06
N CYS A 161 -5.70 -9.10 -16.17
CA CYS A 161 -6.52 -10.26 -16.54
C CYS A 161 -7.37 -10.83 -15.38
N GLY A 162 -7.20 -10.31 -14.17
CA GLY A 162 -7.90 -10.78 -12.95
C GLY A 162 -7.16 -11.86 -12.17
N TYR A 163 -5.86 -11.99 -12.43
CA TYR A 163 -4.88 -12.78 -11.69
C TYR A 163 -3.48 -12.19 -11.93
N ASP A 164 -2.55 -12.48 -11.03
CA ASP A 164 -1.17 -11.98 -11.07
C ASP A 164 -0.25 -12.85 -11.94
N PHE A 165 -0.44 -14.18 -11.90
CA PHE A 165 0.39 -15.13 -12.64
C PHE A 165 -0.40 -16.26 -13.29
N GLU A 166 0.17 -16.85 -14.34
CA GLU A 166 -0.26 -18.13 -14.92
C GLU A 166 0.80 -19.18 -14.70
N ILE A 167 0.40 -20.38 -14.30
CA ILE A 167 1.26 -21.56 -14.35
C ILE A 167 0.73 -22.48 -15.44
N SER A 168 1.55 -22.69 -16.48
CA SER A 168 1.18 -23.51 -17.63
C SER A 168 1.98 -24.80 -17.68
N ASN A 169 1.27 -25.91 -17.92
CA ASN A 169 1.78 -27.22 -18.27
C ASN A 169 1.26 -27.64 -19.65
N VAL A 170 1.72 -28.78 -20.15
CA VAL A 170 1.34 -29.34 -21.46
C VAL A 170 -0.18 -29.34 -21.68
N ASP A 171 -0.95 -29.68 -20.64
CA ASP A 171 -2.40 -29.89 -20.77
C ASP A 171 -3.27 -28.90 -19.98
N GLN A 172 -2.66 -28.06 -19.14
CA GLN A 172 -3.42 -27.26 -18.15
C GLN A 172 -2.79 -25.90 -17.89
N THR A 173 -3.66 -24.91 -17.70
CA THR A 173 -3.30 -23.56 -17.24
C THR A 173 -3.97 -23.32 -15.90
N THR A 174 -3.18 -22.87 -14.92
CA THR A 174 -3.61 -22.50 -13.58
C THR A 174 -3.41 -21.00 -13.38
N PHE A 175 -4.40 -20.32 -12.82
CA PHE A 175 -4.40 -18.89 -12.57
C PHE A 175 -4.11 -18.60 -11.10
N ILE A 176 -3.19 -17.69 -10.83
CA ILE A 176 -2.70 -17.39 -9.49
C ILE A 176 -2.94 -15.92 -9.16
N GLU A 177 -3.70 -15.68 -8.10
CA GLU A 177 -3.83 -14.39 -7.45
C GLU A 177 -3.07 -14.39 -6.13
N VAL A 178 -2.19 -13.43 -5.91
CA VAL A 178 -1.35 -13.34 -4.72
C VAL A 178 -1.83 -12.21 -3.83
N LYS A 179 -2.07 -12.49 -2.55
CA LYS A 179 -2.41 -11.47 -1.54
C LYS A 179 -1.48 -11.58 -0.35
N GLY A 180 -1.01 -10.44 0.13
CA GLY A 180 -0.12 -10.34 1.29
C GLY A 180 -0.83 -9.85 2.55
N LEU A 181 -0.55 -10.50 3.68
CA LEU A 181 -0.90 -10.05 5.02
C LEU A 181 0.38 -9.72 5.81
N SER A 182 0.41 -8.56 6.46
CA SER A 182 1.54 -8.15 7.31
C SER A 182 1.64 -9.03 8.57
N GLU A 183 0.51 -9.52 9.08
CA GLU A 183 0.38 -10.40 10.26
C GLU A 183 -0.19 -11.79 9.87
N ASP A 184 -0.35 -12.70 10.85
CA ASP A 184 -0.90 -14.05 10.65
C ASP A 184 -2.42 -14.04 10.42
N ALA A 185 -3.11 -12.98 10.84
CA ALA A 185 -4.55 -12.82 10.73
C ALA A 185 -4.93 -11.55 9.96
N GLY A 186 -5.93 -11.67 9.10
CA GLY A 186 -6.43 -10.54 8.31
C GLY A 186 -7.43 -10.96 7.23
N GLY A 187 -8.16 -9.98 6.71
CA GLY A 187 -9.00 -10.17 5.53
C GLY A 187 -8.23 -9.86 4.26
N VAL A 188 -8.64 -10.47 3.15
CA VAL A 188 -8.15 -10.11 1.81
C VAL A 188 -9.30 -9.63 0.94
N THR A 189 -8.98 -8.76 0.00
CA THR A 189 -9.95 -8.15 -0.89
C THR A 189 -9.66 -8.48 -2.33
N PHE A 190 -10.70 -8.80 -3.07
CA PHE A 190 -10.66 -9.01 -4.51
C PHE A 190 -11.25 -7.80 -5.21
N THR A 191 -10.68 -7.44 -6.36
CA THR A 191 -11.41 -6.60 -7.31
C THR A 191 -12.55 -7.38 -7.94
N ASN A 192 -13.55 -6.68 -8.50
CA ASN A 192 -14.64 -7.34 -9.20
C ASN A 192 -14.13 -8.22 -10.36
N LYS A 193 -13.03 -7.84 -11.01
CA LYS A 193 -12.43 -8.63 -12.08
C LYS A 193 -11.81 -9.92 -11.53
N GLU A 194 -10.98 -9.82 -10.51
CA GLU A 194 -10.34 -10.99 -9.86
C GLU A 194 -11.40 -11.99 -9.36
N TRP A 195 -12.44 -11.51 -8.67
CA TRP A 195 -13.48 -12.39 -8.12
C TRP A 195 -14.29 -13.11 -9.21
N ASN A 196 -14.66 -12.40 -10.28
CA ASN A 196 -15.39 -13.01 -11.40
C ASN A 196 -14.52 -13.98 -12.19
N THR A 197 -13.23 -13.70 -12.35
CA THR A 197 -12.29 -14.66 -12.95
C THR A 197 -12.15 -15.91 -12.08
N ALA A 198 -12.08 -15.76 -10.75
CA ALA A 198 -12.05 -16.90 -9.83
C ALA A 198 -13.31 -17.77 -9.92
N LEU A 199 -14.50 -17.16 -10.04
CA LEU A 199 -15.77 -17.86 -10.26
C LEU A 199 -15.77 -18.64 -11.58
N ALA A 200 -15.32 -18.01 -12.67
CA ALA A 200 -15.32 -18.61 -14.00
C ALA A 200 -14.31 -19.76 -14.12
N SER A 201 -13.13 -19.60 -13.50
CA SER A 201 -12.03 -20.57 -13.61
C SER A 201 -12.09 -21.69 -12.57
N GLY A 202 -12.84 -21.55 -11.48
CA GLY A 202 -13.12 -22.61 -10.52
C GLY A 202 -11.86 -23.30 -9.99
N LYS A 203 -11.70 -24.61 -10.27
CA LYS A 203 -10.55 -25.41 -9.80
C LYS A 203 -9.21 -25.01 -10.43
N ALA A 204 -9.23 -24.30 -11.55
CA ALA A 204 -8.02 -23.77 -12.18
C ALA A 204 -7.51 -22.48 -11.51
N TYR A 205 -8.25 -21.90 -10.56
CA TYR A 205 -7.87 -20.65 -9.89
C TYR A 205 -7.38 -20.92 -8.46
N TYR A 206 -6.24 -20.32 -8.11
CA TYR A 206 -5.70 -20.32 -6.76
C TYR A 206 -5.60 -18.90 -6.23
N LEU A 207 -6.02 -18.74 -4.97
CA LEU A 207 -5.56 -17.65 -4.13
C LEU A 207 -4.30 -18.13 -3.38
N VAL A 208 -3.21 -17.40 -3.52
CA VAL A 208 -1.99 -17.54 -2.74
C VAL A 208 -1.99 -16.46 -1.66
N LEU A 209 -1.98 -16.89 -0.40
CA LEU A 209 -1.84 -15.99 0.74
C LEU A 209 -0.43 -16.07 1.28
N VAL A 210 0.27 -14.94 1.33
CA VAL A 210 1.55 -14.82 2.03
C VAL A 210 1.31 -14.03 3.31
N LYS A 211 1.44 -14.69 4.45
CA LYS A 211 1.24 -14.13 5.79
C LYS A 211 2.57 -13.73 6.42
N ASN A 212 2.52 -12.95 7.50
CA ASN A 212 3.71 -12.59 8.30
C ASN A 212 4.85 -11.99 7.44
N LEU A 213 4.50 -11.21 6.40
CA LEU A 213 5.43 -10.77 5.35
C LEU A 213 6.66 -10.00 5.86
N ASN A 214 6.59 -9.41 7.05
CA ASN A 214 7.66 -8.61 7.63
C ASN A 214 8.51 -9.36 8.67
N GLU A 215 8.12 -10.58 9.06
CA GLU A 215 8.82 -11.40 10.06
C GLU A 215 9.29 -12.72 9.43
N ASP A 216 8.50 -13.79 9.59
CA ASP A 216 8.74 -15.12 9.01
C ASP A 216 7.59 -15.47 8.07
N PRO A 217 7.72 -15.23 6.75
CA PRO A 217 6.57 -15.32 5.86
C PRO A 217 6.12 -16.76 5.65
N GLU A 218 4.81 -16.98 5.79
CA GLU A 218 4.18 -18.27 5.56
C GLU A 218 3.26 -18.21 4.34
N ILE A 219 3.32 -19.24 3.49
CA ILE A 219 2.50 -19.32 2.27
C ILE A 219 1.38 -20.34 2.40
N LEU A 220 0.17 -19.94 2.00
CA LEU A 220 -1.02 -20.79 1.97
C LEU A 220 -1.67 -20.78 0.59
N PHE A 221 -2.01 -21.96 0.09
CA PHE A 221 -2.65 -22.16 -1.21
C PHE A 221 -4.13 -22.51 -1.04
N ILE A 222 -5.02 -21.71 -1.61
CA ILE A 222 -6.47 -21.93 -1.60
C ILE A 222 -6.96 -22.14 -3.03
N GLN A 223 -7.07 -23.40 -3.45
CA GLN A 223 -7.68 -23.77 -4.73
C GLN A 223 -9.19 -23.52 -4.71
N ASN A 224 -9.73 -22.97 -5.81
CA ASN A 224 -11.14 -22.64 -5.97
C ASN A 224 -11.67 -21.73 -4.83
N PRO A 225 -11.06 -20.55 -4.62
CA PRO A 225 -11.39 -19.68 -3.50
C PRO A 225 -12.82 -19.17 -3.57
N ALA A 226 -13.38 -18.93 -4.77
CA ALA A 226 -14.74 -18.46 -4.94
C ALA A 226 -15.81 -19.47 -4.45
N PHE A 227 -15.51 -20.76 -4.48
CA PHE A 227 -16.38 -21.80 -3.90
C PHE A 227 -16.15 -21.98 -2.39
N LYS A 228 -14.91 -21.85 -1.92
CA LYS A 228 -14.53 -22.13 -0.52
C LYS A 228 -14.75 -20.97 0.44
N LEU A 229 -14.66 -19.74 -0.05
CA LEU A 229 -14.71 -18.52 0.77
C LEU A 229 -16.06 -17.82 0.65
N LYS A 230 -16.55 -17.29 1.76
CA LYS A 230 -17.77 -16.48 1.81
C LYS A 230 -17.40 -15.01 1.62
N ALA A 231 -17.46 -14.52 0.39
CA ALA A 231 -17.22 -13.10 0.11
C ALA A 231 -18.47 -12.25 0.34
N LYS A 232 -18.28 -11.01 0.80
CA LYS A 232 -19.32 -9.98 0.86
C LYS A 232 -19.03 -8.94 -0.22
N GLN A 233 -19.89 -8.85 -1.23
CA GLN A 233 -19.77 -7.82 -2.26
C GLN A 233 -20.08 -6.44 -1.67
N THR A 234 -19.24 -5.46 -1.97
CA THR A 234 -19.43 -4.06 -1.56
C THR A 234 -19.11 -3.15 -2.74
N PHE A 235 -19.91 -2.09 -2.94
CA PHE A 235 -19.78 -1.17 -4.08
C PHE A 235 -19.12 0.14 -3.64
N TYR A 236 -18.23 0.68 -4.47
CA TYR A 236 -17.56 1.97 -4.25
C TYR A 236 -17.44 2.74 -5.57
N ALA A 237 -17.54 4.07 -5.53
CA ALA A 237 -17.25 4.93 -6.67
C ALA A 237 -15.74 5.21 -6.73
N THR A 238 -15.08 4.85 -7.84
CA THR A 238 -13.66 5.17 -8.07
C THR A 238 -13.52 6.56 -8.70
N LEU A 239 -12.78 7.46 -8.04
CA LEU A 239 -12.29 8.71 -8.65
C LEU A 239 -11.11 8.37 -9.58
N GLN A 240 -11.25 8.65 -10.88
CA GLN A 240 -10.17 8.53 -11.85
C GLN A 240 -9.76 9.91 -12.35
N VAL A 241 -8.45 10.20 -12.34
CA VAL A 241 -7.88 11.40 -12.95
C VAL A 241 -7.32 11.01 -14.32
N GLN A 242 -7.80 11.66 -15.37
CA GLN A 242 -7.34 11.45 -16.74
C GLN A 242 -6.69 12.73 -17.26
N TRP A 243 -5.52 12.59 -17.89
CA TRP A 243 -4.85 13.66 -18.62
C TRP A 243 -4.99 13.35 -20.10
N ASN A 244 -5.59 14.27 -20.86
CA ASN A 244 -5.73 14.13 -22.30
C ASN A 244 -4.73 15.07 -22.98
N ILE A 245 -3.89 14.52 -23.83
CA ILE A 245 -2.97 15.28 -24.68
C ILE A 245 -3.62 15.38 -26.06
N SER A 246 -3.74 16.60 -26.60
CA SER A 246 -4.36 16.79 -27.91
C SER A 246 -3.38 16.48 -29.04
N GLU A 247 -3.91 16.13 -30.22
CA GLU A 247 -3.10 15.93 -31.43
C GLU A 247 -2.26 17.16 -31.77
N ASN A 248 -2.76 18.36 -31.47
CA ASN A 248 -2.05 19.62 -31.69
C ASN A 248 -0.82 19.76 -30.78
N ASP A 249 -0.88 19.24 -29.55
CA ASP A 249 0.25 19.25 -28.62
C ASP A 249 1.35 18.26 -29.05
N LEU A 250 1.00 17.24 -29.84
CA LEU A 250 1.93 16.25 -30.37
C LEU A 250 2.62 16.67 -31.67
N ARG A 251 2.03 17.59 -32.44
CA ARG A 251 2.55 18.01 -33.75
C ARG A 251 3.77 18.94 -33.68
N GLY A 252 4.11 19.44 -32.50
CA GLY A 252 5.24 20.36 -32.26
C GLY A 252 6.49 19.70 -31.65
N ILE A 253 6.51 18.37 -31.56
CA ILE A 253 7.60 17.53 -31.05
C ILE A 253 8.14 16.68 -32.21
#